data_AF-A0A3A8W1S8-F1
#
_entry.id   AF-A0A3A8W1S8-F1
#
_cell.length_a   1.000
_cell.length_b   1.000
_cell.length_c   1.000
_cell.angle_alpha   90.00
_cell.angle_beta   90.00
_cell.angle_gamma   90.00
#
_symmetry.space_group_name_H-M   'P 1'
#
loop_
_entity.id
_entity.type
_entity.pdbx_description
1 polymer ?
#
loop_
_entity_poly.entity_id
_entity_poly.type
_entity_poly.pdbx_seq_one_letter_code
_entity_poly.pdbx_strand_id
1 'polypeptide(L)'
;MGFNLEVQNYLLHKDEEKIMGYFAGDNVICEAGRKRYVGKIASIGYYREEEGAEPRQAIYIDTTKGRKSYSGEVIMLDDITYLYNDTAEYKSEAVGELIDILHDKWDCLTEQEKDRAGKILMWFWNLAEQKS
;
A
#
# COMPACT_ATOMS: atom_id res chain seq x y z
N MET A 1 -11.56 10.64 8.41
CA MET A 1 -11.72 9.37 7.67
C MET A 1 -10.50 8.54 7.98
N GLY A 2 -10.69 7.39 8.64
CA GLY A 2 -9.61 6.67 9.33
C GLY A 2 -9.15 5.44 8.56
N PHE A 3 -7.83 5.33 8.36
CA PHE A 3 -7.16 4.13 7.84
C PHE A 3 -6.69 3.29 9.03
N ASN A 4 -7.25 2.09 9.21
CA ASN A 4 -6.89 1.17 10.30
C ASN A 4 -5.94 0.08 9.77
N LEU A 5 -4.86 -0.15 10.51
CA LEU A 5 -3.60 -0.69 10.04
C LEU A 5 -3.28 -2.00 10.75
N GLU A 6 -3.28 -3.10 9.99
CA GLU A 6 -2.52 -4.32 10.30
C GLU A 6 -2.03 -4.99 9.01
N VAL A 7 -1.49 -4.16 8.12
CA VAL A 7 -0.79 -4.60 6.91
C VAL A 7 0.46 -3.74 6.77
N GLN A 8 1.54 -4.15 7.44
CA GLN A 8 2.82 -3.41 7.41
C GLN A 8 3.56 -3.50 6.06
N ASN A 9 2.94 -4.00 4.98
CA ASN A 9 3.67 -4.34 3.75
C ASN A 9 2.98 -3.98 2.43
N TYR A 10 1.74 -3.47 2.45
CA TYR A 10 1.09 -3.02 1.20
C TYR A 10 0.18 -1.80 1.39
N LEU A 11 0.02 -1.03 0.31
CA LEU A 11 -0.86 0.13 0.21
C LEU A 11 -1.84 -0.11 -0.94
N LEU A 12 -3.13 0.00 -0.64
CA LEU A 12 -4.19 -0.06 -1.64
C LEU A 12 -4.69 1.35 -1.91
N HIS A 13 -4.72 1.74 -3.18
CA HIS A 13 -5.21 3.03 -3.63
C HIS A 13 -6.28 2.82 -4.69
N LYS A 14 -7.43 3.47 -4.54
CA LYS A 14 -8.48 3.47 -5.56
C LYS A 14 -8.36 4.75 -6.38
N ASP A 15 -8.14 4.58 -7.67
CA ASP A 15 -8.33 5.61 -8.69
C ASP A 15 -9.73 5.45 -9.30
N GLU A 16 -10.19 6.43 -10.08
CA GLU A 16 -11.57 6.52 -10.61
C GLU A 16 -12.03 5.22 -11.30
N GLU A 17 -11.10 4.49 -11.93
CA GLU A 17 -11.39 3.28 -12.70
C GLU A 17 -10.81 1.98 -12.11
N LYS A 18 -9.79 2.06 -11.23
CA LYS A 18 -8.97 0.90 -10.85
C LYS A 18 -8.57 0.90 -9.37
N ILE A 19 -8.34 -0.29 -8.82
CA ILE A 19 -7.72 -0.47 -7.51
C ILE A 19 -6.27 -0.88 -7.74
N MET A 20 -5.34 -0.06 -7.25
CA MET A 20 -3.90 -0.23 -7.37
C MET A 20 -3.33 -0.72 -6.04
N GLY A 21 -2.53 -1.79 -6.11
CA GLY A 21 -1.81 -2.34 -4.95
C GLY A 21 -0.32 -2.11 -5.04
N TYR A 22 0.25 -1.53 -3.99
CA TYR A 22 1.68 -1.23 -3.85
C TYR A 22 2.27 -2.03 -2.70
N PHE A 23 3.47 -2.56 -2.88
CA PHE A 23 4.16 -3.39 -1.90
C PHE A 23 5.59 -2.90 -1.68
N ALA A 24 6.17 -3.23 -0.53
CA ALA A 24 7.61 -3.10 -0.36
C ALA A 24 8.34 -3.93 -1.45
N GLY A 25 9.32 -3.31 -2.10
CA GLY A 25 10.03 -3.86 -3.25
C GLY A 25 9.62 -3.23 -4.59
N ASP A 26 8.47 -2.55 -4.66
CA ASP A 26 7.96 -1.96 -5.89
C ASP A 26 8.74 -0.74 -6.32
N ASN A 27 9.07 -0.66 -7.61
CA ASN A 27 9.56 0.57 -8.20
C ASN A 27 8.38 1.51 -8.43
N VAL A 28 8.50 2.75 -7.98
CA VAL A 28 7.43 3.73 -8.03
C VAL A 28 7.92 5.10 -8.48
N ILE A 29 7.00 5.86 -9.06
CA ILE A 29 7.06 7.30 -9.18
C ILE A 29 6.03 7.85 -8.19
N CYS A 30 6.50 8.62 -7.21
CA CYS A 30 5.67 9.26 -6.19
C CYS A 30 5.78 10.78 -6.31
N GLU A 31 4.67 11.49 -6.30
CA GLU A 31 4.63 12.94 -6.20
C GLU A 31 3.94 13.35 -4.89
N ALA A 32 4.67 14.09 -4.05
CA ALA A 32 4.19 14.56 -2.76
C ALA A 32 4.74 15.96 -2.49
N GLY A 33 3.91 16.87 -1.99
CA GLY A 33 4.35 18.23 -1.64
C GLY A 33 5.09 18.98 -2.76
N ARG A 34 4.67 18.81 -4.03
CA ARG A 34 5.32 19.36 -5.25
C ARG A 34 6.71 18.81 -5.57
N LYS A 35 7.14 17.74 -4.91
CA LYS A 35 8.37 17.01 -5.21
C LYS A 35 8.04 15.68 -5.87
N ARG A 36 8.93 15.22 -6.76
CA ARG A 36 8.84 13.95 -7.46
C ARG A 36 9.97 13.03 -7.01
N TYR A 37 9.60 11.84 -6.58
CA TYR A 37 10.49 10.79 -6.08
C TYR A 37 10.39 9.59 -7.02
N VAL A 38 11.54 9.10 -7.48
CA VAL A 38 11.63 7.92 -8.35
C VAL A 38 12.54 6.94 -7.65
N GLY A 39 12.01 5.77 -7.29
CA GLY A 39 12.74 4.85 -6.44
C GLY A 39 11.94 3.59 -6.14
N LYS A 40 12.37 2.87 -5.11
CA LYS A 40 11.74 1.63 -4.65
C LYS A 40 11.08 1.84 -3.29
N ILE A 41 9.86 1.35 -3.10
CA ILE A 41 9.25 1.31 -1.77
C ILE A 41 10.08 0.34 -0.92
N ALA A 42 10.79 0.84 0.07
CA ALA A 42 11.58 0.02 0.98
C ALA A 42 10.74 -0.45 2.18
N SER A 43 9.77 0.36 2.63
CA SER A 43 8.80 -0.05 3.65
C SER A 43 7.53 0.81 3.60
N ILE A 44 6.45 0.29 4.18
CA ILE A 44 5.15 0.94 4.33
C ILE A 44 4.73 0.78 5.79
N GLY A 45 4.33 1.85 6.46
CA GLY A 45 3.93 1.71 7.86
C GLY A 45 3.64 3.03 8.56
N TYR A 46 3.70 3.00 9.90
CA TYR A 46 3.59 4.20 10.71
C TYR A 46 4.97 4.81 10.96
N TYR A 47 5.05 6.12 10.78
CA TYR A 47 6.20 6.94 11.10
C TYR A 47 5.86 7.94 12.21
N ARG A 48 6.81 8.16 13.10
CA ARG A 48 6.77 9.21 14.12
C ARG A 48 7.98 10.10 13.88
N GLU A 49 7.72 11.38 13.67
CA GLU A 49 8.77 12.37 13.44
C GLU A 49 9.59 12.62 14.70
N GLU A 50 8.91 12.66 15.86
CA GLU A 50 9.52 12.87 17.17
C GLU A 50 8.94 11.91 18.22
N GLU A 51 9.68 11.76 19.32
CA GLU A 51 9.21 10.99 20.48
C GLU A 51 7.97 11.67 21.10
N GLY A 52 6.85 10.94 21.15
CA GLY A 52 5.57 11.46 21.62
C GLY A 52 4.67 12.07 20.54
N ALA A 53 5.14 12.19 19.29
CA ALA A 53 4.28 12.58 18.17
C ALA A 53 3.28 11.48 17.80
N GLU A 54 2.10 11.90 17.34
CA GLU A 54 1.09 10.98 16.82
C GLU A 54 1.64 10.23 15.58
N PRO A 55 1.58 8.89 15.55
CA PRO A 55 2.05 8.11 14.42
C PRO A 55 1.21 8.41 13.18
N ARG A 56 1.87 8.74 12.07
CA ARG A 56 1.24 8.97 10.77
C ARG A 56 1.63 7.87 9.80
N GLN A 57 0.71 7.49 8.91
CA GLN A 57 1.04 6.51 7.87
C GLN A 57 1.99 7.13 6.85
N ALA A 58 3.01 6.38 6.45
CA ALA A 58 4.02 6.83 5.50
C ALA A 58 4.56 5.65 4.66
N ILE A 59 5.14 5.99 3.51
CA ILE A 59 6.02 5.11 2.76
C ILE A 59 7.46 5.60 2.87
N TYR A 60 8.40 4.67 2.92
CA TYR A 60 9.81 4.97 2.75
C TYR A 60 10.24 4.59 1.33
N ILE A 61 10.73 5.56 0.56
CA ILE A 61 11.22 5.35 -0.80
C ILE A 61 12.74 5.40 -0.80
N ASP A 62 13.37 4.29 -1.17
CA ASP A 62 14.79 4.25 -1.52
C ASP A 62 14.99 4.88 -2.90
N THR A 63 15.63 6.05 -2.92
CA THR A 63 15.94 6.83 -4.13
C THR A 63 17.39 6.68 -4.59
N THR A 64 18.11 5.69 -4.05
CA THR A 64 19.54 5.46 -4.30
C THR A 64 19.82 5.26 -5.79
N LYS A 65 20.67 6.13 -6.36
CA LYS A 65 21.06 6.08 -7.79
C LYS A 65 22.38 5.35 -8.06
N GLY A 66 23.13 4.97 -7.02
CA GLY A 66 24.44 4.36 -7.21
C GLY A 66 24.99 3.67 -5.96
N ARG A 67 25.96 2.78 -6.15
CA ARG A 67 26.49 1.90 -5.09
C ARG A 67 27.25 2.61 -3.96
N LYS A 68 27.59 3.88 -4.13
CA LYS A 68 28.46 4.64 -3.21
C LYS A 68 27.70 5.67 -2.36
N SER A 69 26.40 5.82 -2.55
CA SER A 69 25.59 6.82 -1.83
C SER A 69 24.21 6.24 -1.58
N TYR A 70 23.80 6.16 -0.32
CA TYR A 70 22.46 5.78 0.05
C TYR A 70 21.59 7.02 0.24
N SER A 71 20.39 7.01 -0.31
CA SER A 71 19.41 8.10 -0.15
C SER A 71 18.01 7.52 -0.11
N GLY A 72 17.18 8.01 0.80
CA GLY A 72 15.77 7.67 0.80
C GLY A 72 14.96 8.68 1.59
N GLU A 73 13.67 8.69 1.33
CA GLU A 73 12.75 9.74 1.78
C GLU A 73 11.53 9.08 2.42
N VAL A 74 11.16 9.58 3.60
CA VAL A 74 9.89 9.23 4.24
C VAL A 74 8.82 10.18 3.71
N ILE A 75 7.75 9.63 3.16
CA ILE A 75 6.66 10.39 2.55
C ILE A 75 5.37 10.00 3.27
N MET A 76 4.74 10.96 3.94
CA MET A 76 3.45 10.74 4.61
C MET A 76 2.39 10.47 3.55
N LEU A 77 1.49 9.51 3.81
CA LEU A 77 0.47 9.14 2.84
C LEU A 77 -0.46 10.30 2.50
N ASP A 78 -0.79 11.15 3.48
CA ASP A 78 -1.67 12.31 3.28
C ASP A 78 -1.07 13.37 2.35
N ASP A 79 0.27 13.38 2.20
CA ASP A 79 0.98 14.33 1.36
C ASP A 79 1.14 13.84 -0.08
N ILE A 80 0.84 12.56 -0.35
CA ILE A 80 0.94 11.94 -1.67
C ILE A 80 -0.22 12.43 -2.54
N THR A 81 0.14 13.07 -3.64
CA THR A 81 -0.80 13.53 -4.68
C THR A 81 -0.86 12.57 -5.86
N TYR A 82 0.19 11.79 -6.08
CA TYR A 82 0.26 10.80 -7.15
C TYR A 82 1.22 9.68 -6.76
N LEU A 83 0.83 8.44 -7.00
CA LEU A 83 1.69 7.28 -6.86
C LEU A 83 1.43 6.35 -8.03
N TYR A 84 2.50 5.95 -8.71
CA TYR A 84 2.43 5.11 -9.90
C TYR A 84 3.51 4.05 -9.91
N ASN A 85 3.13 2.87 -10.41
CA ASN A 85 4.01 1.76 -10.72
C ASN A 85 3.50 1.17 -12.04
N ASP A 86 4.39 1.02 -13.02
CA ASP A 86 4.09 0.47 -14.34
C ASP A 86 3.64 -0.99 -14.30
N THR A 87 3.96 -1.71 -13.22
CA THR A 87 3.49 -3.07 -12.94
C THR A 87 2.27 -3.14 -12.03
N ALA A 88 1.77 -2.02 -11.48
CA ALA A 88 0.68 -2.07 -10.50
C ALA A 88 -0.69 -2.37 -11.10
N GLU A 89 -0.91 -2.16 -12.40
CA GLU A 89 -2.16 -2.58 -13.06
C GLU A 89 -2.31 -4.12 -13.09
N TYR A 90 -1.23 -4.86 -13.32
CA TYR A 90 -1.24 -6.33 -13.25
C TYR A 90 -1.56 -6.85 -11.84
N LYS A 91 -1.37 -6.03 -10.81
CA LYS A 91 -1.67 -6.43 -9.43
C LYS A 91 -3.15 -6.36 -9.08
N SER A 92 -3.99 -5.67 -9.86
CA SER A 92 -5.45 -5.73 -9.66
C SER A 92 -6.03 -7.08 -10.09
N GLU A 93 -5.46 -7.70 -11.13
CA GLU A 93 -5.74 -9.11 -11.48
C GLU A 93 -5.20 -10.04 -10.39
N ALA A 94 -3.99 -9.76 -9.89
CA ALA A 94 -3.42 -10.51 -8.76
C ALA A 94 -4.23 -10.36 -7.46
N VAL A 95 -5.03 -9.31 -7.29
CA VAL A 95 -6.01 -9.19 -6.18
C VAL A 95 -7.20 -10.13 -6.41
N GLY A 96 -7.66 -10.30 -7.65
CA GLY A 96 -8.61 -11.37 -8.00
C GLY A 96 -8.03 -12.75 -7.70
N GLU A 97 -6.80 -13.01 -8.11
CA GLU A 97 -6.08 -14.25 -7.75
C GLU A 97 -5.87 -14.37 -6.24
N LEU A 98 -5.63 -13.27 -5.51
CA LEU A 98 -5.51 -13.27 -4.06
C LEU A 98 -6.84 -13.67 -3.40
N ILE A 99 -7.98 -13.19 -3.93
CA ILE A 99 -9.31 -13.60 -3.49
C ILE A 99 -9.50 -15.11 -3.75
N ASP A 100 -9.10 -15.60 -4.92
CA ASP A 100 -9.20 -17.02 -5.27
C ASP A 100 -8.29 -17.90 -4.37
N ILE A 101 -7.06 -17.46 -4.08
CA ILE A 101 -6.13 -18.13 -3.16
C ILE A 101 -6.67 -18.11 -1.73
N LEU A 102 -7.24 -16.99 -1.29
CA LEU A 102 -7.85 -16.87 0.04
C LEU A 102 -9.08 -17.78 0.15
N HIS A 103 -9.84 -17.95 -0.93
CA HIS A 103 -10.98 -18.86 -0.99
C HIS A 103 -10.52 -20.33 -0.96
N ASP A 104 -9.47 -20.70 -1.70
CA ASP A 104 -8.91 -22.06 -1.75
C ASP A 104 -8.26 -22.48 -0.42
N LYS A 105 -7.58 -21.55 0.25
CA LYS A 105 -6.84 -21.82 1.50
C LYS A 105 -7.58 -21.40 2.75
N TRP A 106 -8.83 -20.95 2.65
CA TRP A 106 -9.58 -20.37 3.76
C TRP A 106 -9.57 -21.26 5.00
N ASP A 107 -9.83 -22.55 4.82
CA ASP A 107 -9.89 -23.53 5.91
C ASP A 107 -8.52 -23.86 6.53
N CYS A 108 -7.43 -23.55 5.83
CA CYS A 108 -6.06 -23.70 6.29
C CYS A 108 -5.52 -22.45 7.02
N LEU A 109 -6.24 -21.33 6.97
CA LEU A 109 -5.84 -20.10 7.65
C LEU A 109 -6.18 -20.15 9.15
N THR A 110 -5.34 -19.50 9.95
CA THR A 110 -5.66 -19.24 11.36
C THR A 110 -6.82 -18.25 11.49
N GLU A 111 -7.51 -18.26 12.63
CA GLU A 111 -8.64 -17.33 12.86
C GLU A 111 -8.23 -15.85 12.76
N GLN A 112 -6.99 -15.52 13.12
CA GLN A 112 -6.46 -14.16 12.96
C GLN A 112 -6.25 -13.80 11.49
N GLU A 113 -5.80 -14.74 10.65
CA GLU A 113 -5.65 -14.54 9.21
C GLU A 113 -7.00 -14.48 8.51
N LYS A 114 -8.00 -15.25 8.94
CA LYS A 114 -9.37 -15.20 8.44
C LYS A 114 -10.06 -13.87 8.78
N ASP A 115 -9.95 -13.38 10.01
CA ASP A 115 -10.50 -12.07 10.41
C ASP A 115 -9.89 -10.94 9.55
N ARG A 116 -8.58 -11.03 9.27
CA ARG A 116 -7.87 -10.07 8.40
C ARG A 116 -8.31 -10.17 6.94
N ALA A 117 -8.38 -11.37 6.38
CA ALA A 117 -8.86 -11.61 5.03
C ALA A 117 -10.32 -11.16 4.87
N GLY A 118 -11.16 -11.41 5.88
CA GLY A 118 -12.54 -10.93 5.94
C GLY A 118 -12.64 -9.40 5.93
N LYS A 119 -11.77 -8.69 6.64
CA LYS A 119 -11.70 -7.21 6.58
C LYS A 119 -11.30 -6.69 5.21
N ILE A 120 -10.35 -7.35 4.54
CA ILE A 120 -9.94 -7.02 3.17
C ILE A 120 -11.13 -7.23 2.21
N LEU A 121 -11.77 -8.40 2.25
CA LEU A 121 -12.93 -8.74 1.43
C LEU A 121 -14.12 -7.81 1.67
N MET A 122 -14.40 -7.48 2.92
CA MET A 122 -15.49 -6.56 3.30
C MET A 122 -15.21 -5.12 2.85
N TRP A 123 -13.94 -4.69 2.83
CA TRP A 123 -13.56 -3.41 2.25
C TRP A 123 -13.78 -3.39 0.73
N PHE A 124 -13.42 -4.46 0.02
CA PHE A 124 -13.73 -4.64 -1.41
C PHE A 124 -15.25 -4.65 -1.67
N TRP A 125 -16.04 -5.35 -0.83
CA TRP A 125 -17.50 -5.41 -0.95
C TRP A 125 -18.15 -4.03 -0.77
N ASN A 126 -17.80 -3.30 0.30
CA ASN A 126 -18.29 -1.94 0.53
C ASN A 126 -17.90 -0.96 -0.58
N LEU A 127 -16.75 -1.18 -1.24
CA LEU A 127 -16.31 -0.39 -2.40
C LEU A 127 -17.09 -0.71 -3.67
N ALA A 128 -17.57 -1.96 -3.81
CA ALA A 128 -18.42 -2.38 -4.92
C ALA A 128 -19.87 -1.89 -4.74
N GLU A 129 -20.41 -1.90 -3.52
CA GLU A 129 -21.76 -1.41 -3.24
C GLU A 129 -21.91 0.11 -3.41
N GLN A 130 -20.85 0.90 -3.21
CA GLN A 130 -20.86 2.34 -3.52
C GLN A 130 -20.97 2.64 -5.04
N LYS A 131 -20.93 1.63 -5.91
CA LYS A 131 -21.20 1.74 -7.35
C LYS A 131 -22.66 1.39 -7.74
N SER A 132 -23.52 1.01 -6.79
CA SER A 132 -24.97 0.75 -7.01
C SER A 132 -25.83 1.96 -6.64
#